data_AF-A0A1H6SZX4-F1
#
_entry.id   AF-A0A1H6SZX4-F1
#
_cell.length_a   1.000
_cell.length_b   1.000
_cell.length_c   1.000
_cell.angle_alpha   90.00
_cell.angle_beta   90.00
_cell.angle_gamma   90.00
#
_symmetry.space_group_name_H-M   'P 1'
#
loop_
_entity.id
_entity.type
_entity.pdbx_description
1 polymer ?
#
loop_
_entity_poly.entity_id
_entity_poly.type
_entity_poly.pdbx_seq_one_letter_code
_entity_poly.pdbx_strand_id
1 'polypeptide(L)'
;MPGKTFYIKEVIPDTNKDNELEYDTHEERVQVFISDDGSDNLQCNVQTDSDGITFVNTSKVNYNGKLTVKKIVKDALEENNSFNFYVYLTSDSADLDKKTFNYILDGKSGTFTLNKAGTTDGKFRYRSQQAFKLSNNSVLEMSKLPIGAHYEVTEDDYKSEGYITTKTDNYQGDVSLEGTEVTFTNTRNQIIPTSADTMTHMSFWLIASASAIVLVWILKRKLKASKK
;
A
#
# COMPACT_ATOMS: atom_id res chain seq x y z
N MET A 1 -48.04 10.36 -34.15
CA MET A 1 -47.71 9.20 -35.02
C MET A 1 -47.38 8.00 -34.13
N PRO A 2 -47.62 6.75 -34.54
CA PRO A 2 -47.13 5.60 -33.77
C PRO A 2 -45.60 5.70 -33.71
N GLY A 3 -45.05 5.70 -32.48
CA GLY A 3 -43.61 5.81 -32.27
C GLY A 3 -42.86 4.64 -32.92
N LYS A 4 -41.61 4.87 -33.35
CA LYS A 4 -40.73 3.81 -33.85
C LYS A 4 -39.99 3.18 -32.68
N THR A 5 -39.96 1.86 -32.62
CA THR A 5 -39.23 1.11 -31.59
C THR A 5 -37.84 0.72 -32.13
N PHE A 6 -36.83 0.89 -31.27
CA PHE A 6 -35.45 0.46 -31.47
C PHE A 6 -35.03 -0.45 -30.30
N TYR A 7 -34.03 -1.27 -30.56
CA TYR A 7 -33.41 -2.14 -29.56
C TYR A 7 -31.92 -1.87 -29.55
N ILE A 8 -31.38 -1.48 -28.39
CA ILE A 8 -29.96 -1.24 -28.20
C ILE A 8 -29.39 -2.43 -27.42
N LYS A 9 -28.29 -2.98 -27.93
CA LYS A 9 -27.57 -4.09 -27.30
C LYS A 9 -26.10 -3.75 -27.23
N GLU A 10 -25.44 -4.27 -26.21
CA GLU A 10 -23.99 -4.32 -26.21
C GLU A 10 -23.51 -5.31 -27.28
N VAL A 11 -22.49 -4.90 -28.04
CA VAL A 11 -21.83 -5.77 -29.02
C VAL A 11 -20.75 -6.56 -28.30
N ILE A 12 -20.94 -7.88 -28.24
CA ILE A 12 -19.92 -8.80 -27.72
C ILE A 12 -18.87 -9.00 -28.81
N PRO A 13 -17.59 -8.63 -28.60
CA PRO A 13 -16.55 -8.82 -29.58
C PRO A 13 -16.27 -10.32 -29.80
N ASP A 14 -16.05 -10.73 -31.06
CA ASP A 14 -15.75 -12.13 -31.42
C ASP A 14 -14.52 -12.68 -30.70
N THR A 15 -13.58 -11.80 -30.35
CA THR A 15 -12.43 -12.10 -29.48
C THR A 15 -12.74 -11.64 -28.06
N ASN A 16 -13.70 -12.28 -27.39
CA ASN A 16 -13.72 -12.25 -25.93
C ASN A 16 -12.46 -12.97 -25.47
N LYS A 17 -11.36 -12.24 -25.28
CA LYS A 17 -10.07 -12.79 -24.85
C LYS A 17 -10.33 -13.66 -23.61
N ASP A 18 -10.13 -14.96 -23.80
CA ASP A 18 -10.09 -15.99 -22.76
C ASP A 18 -11.32 -16.13 -21.85
N ASN A 19 -12.51 -15.65 -22.27
CA ASN A 19 -13.74 -15.62 -21.44
C ASN A 19 -13.57 -14.86 -20.11
N GLU A 20 -12.64 -13.90 -20.04
CA GLU A 20 -12.33 -13.16 -18.81
C GLU A 20 -13.38 -12.09 -18.47
N LEU A 21 -14.30 -11.80 -19.39
CA LEU A 21 -15.40 -10.85 -19.20
C LEU A 21 -16.74 -11.55 -19.46
N GLU A 22 -17.69 -11.38 -18.53
CA GLU A 22 -19.12 -11.57 -18.75
C GLU A 22 -19.69 -10.25 -19.24
N TYR A 23 -20.12 -10.25 -20.50
CA TYR A 23 -20.74 -9.10 -21.13
C TYR A 23 -22.20 -8.99 -20.72
N ASP A 24 -22.69 -7.75 -20.68
CA ASP A 24 -24.11 -7.51 -20.47
C ASP A 24 -24.91 -8.09 -21.64
N THR A 25 -26.01 -8.77 -21.31
CA THR A 25 -26.92 -9.37 -22.29
C THR A 25 -28.25 -8.61 -22.38
N HIS A 26 -28.39 -7.52 -21.62
CA HIS A 26 -29.51 -6.61 -21.64
C HIS A 26 -29.79 -6.12 -23.07
N GLU A 27 -31.08 -6.05 -23.40
CA GLU A 27 -31.59 -5.45 -24.63
C GLU A 27 -32.47 -4.29 -24.21
N GLU A 28 -32.00 -3.07 -24.44
CA GLU A 28 -32.72 -1.86 -24.07
C GLU A 28 -33.75 -1.50 -25.15
N ARG A 29 -35.02 -1.33 -24.76
CA ARG A 29 -36.09 -1.00 -25.70
C ARG A 29 -36.37 0.49 -25.70
N VAL A 30 -36.03 1.14 -26.81
CA VAL A 30 -36.20 2.59 -26.99
C VAL A 30 -37.37 2.89 -27.92
N GLN A 31 -38.35 3.65 -27.43
CA GLN A 31 -39.45 4.18 -28.23
C GLN A 31 -39.22 5.65 -28.59
N VAL A 32 -39.21 5.94 -29.88
CA VAL A 32 -39.01 7.30 -30.42
C VAL A 32 -40.32 7.79 -31.03
N PHE A 33 -40.85 8.88 -30.47
CA PHE A 33 -42.03 9.57 -30.96
C PHE A 33 -41.60 10.85 -31.65
N ILE A 34 -41.99 10.99 -32.93
CA ILE A 34 -41.84 12.24 -33.69
C ILE A 34 -43.21 12.92 -33.74
N SER A 35 -43.25 14.19 -33.37
CA SER A 35 -44.43 15.04 -33.52
C SER A 35 -44.06 16.35 -34.19
N ASP A 36 -44.92 16.85 -35.05
CA ASP A 36 -44.85 18.22 -35.55
C ASP A 36 -45.51 19.15 -34.51
N ASP A 37 -44.85 20.26 -34.17
CA ASP A 37 -45.38 21.25 -33.24
C ASP A 37 -46.36 22.25 -33.88
N GLY A 38 -46.65 22.08 -35.17
CA GLY A 38 -47.54 22.94 -35.96
C GLY A 38 -46.90 24.24 -36.42
N SER A 39 -45.59 24.42 -36.17
CA SER A 39 -44.78 25.56 -36.62
C SER A 39 -43.63 25.12 -37.54
N ASP A 40 -43.83 24.03 -38.30
CA ASP A 40 -42.82 23.37 -39.14
C ASP A 40 -41.58 22.88 -38.36
N ASN A 41 -41.66 22.73 -37.03
CA ASN A 41 -40.59 22.12 -36.24
C ASN A 41 -40.98 20.72 -35.77
N LEU A 42 -40.08 19.76 -36.00
CA LEU A 42 -40.24 18.41 -35.51
C LEU A 42 -39.68 18.29 -34.08
N GLN A 43 -40.49 17.75 -33.18
CA GLN A 43 -40.13 17.39 -31.82
C GLN A 43 -39.91 15.88 -31.71
N CYS A 44 -38.88 15.50 -30.96
CA CYS A 44 -38.53 14.12 -30.67
C CYS A 44 -38.72 13.86 -29.18
N ASN A 45 -39.56 12.88 -28.85
CA ASN A 45 -39.72 12.38 -27.49
C ASN A 45 -39.24 10.93 -27.44
N VAL A 46 -38.31 10.64 -26.53
CA VAL A 46 -37.70 9.32 -26.37
C VAL A 46 -38.14 8.73 -25.04
N GLN A 47 -38.66 7.51 -25.07
CA GLN A 47 -39.04 6.74 -23.89
C GLN A 47 -38.26 5.43 -23.86
N THR A 48 -37.78 5.07 -22.68
CA THR A 48 -37.10 3.81 -22.38
C THR A 48 -38.00 2.94 -21.50
N ASP A 49 -37.68 1.65 -21.38
CA ASP A 49 -38.24 0.80 -20.34
C ASP A 49 -37.67 1.15 -18.95
N SER A 50 -38.19 0.45 -17.93
CA SER A 50 -37.95 0.75 -16.52
C SER A 50 -36.67 0.15 -15.95
N ASP A 51 -36.03 -0.76 -16.68
CA ASP A 51 -34.80 -1.46 -16.30
C ASP A 51 -33.52 -0.66 -16.60
N GLY A 52 -33.58 0.28 -17.54
CA GLY A 52 -32.65 1.40 -17.66
C GLY A 52 -31.43 1.14 -18.56
N ILE A 53 -30.90 2.24 -19.12
CA ILE A 53 -29.95 2.25 -20.25
C ILE A 53 -28.49 1.87 -19.93
N THR A 54 -28.19 1.28 -18.77
CA THR A 54 -26.80 1.03 -18.35
C THR A 54 -26.40 -0.41 -18.64
N PHE A 55 -25.34 -0.60 -19.42
CA PHE A 55 -24.72 -1.91 -19.66
C PHE A 55 -23.55 -2.13 -18.70
N VAL A 56 -23.52 -3.27 -18.01
CA VAL A 56 -22.52 -3.60 -16.99
C VAL A 56 -21.83 -4.93 -17.30
N ASN A 57 -20.55 -4.84 -17.62
CA ASN A 57 -19.68 -6.00 -17.80
C ASN A 57 -19.00 -6.40 -16.50
N THR A 58 -18.85 -7.70 -16.28
CA THR A 58 -18.20 -8.27 -15.09
C THR A 58 -16.95 -9.05 -15.46
N SER A 59 -15.82 -8.75 -14.83
CA SER A 59 -14.59 -9.54 -15.03
C SER A 59 -14.60 -10.82 -14.17
N LYS A 60 -14.29 -11.96 -14.80
CA LYS A 60 -14.08 -13.27 -14.16
C LYS A 60 -12.69 -13.36 -13.55
N VAL A 61 -12.44 -12.55 -12.53
CA VAL A 61 -11.16 -12.58 -11.84
C VAL A 61 -11.08 -13.79 -10.92
N ASN A 62 -10.04 -14.62 -11.09
CA ASN A 62 -9.76 -15.71 -10.16
C ASN A 62 -9.05 -15.16 -8.92
N TYR A 63 -9.70 -15.24 -7.76
CA TYR A 63 -9.16 -14.71 -6.51
C TYR A 63 -8.36 -15.73 -5.70
N ASN A 64 -7.95 -16.89 -6.22
CA ASN A 64 -7.21 -17.87 -5.40
C ASN A 64 -5.70 -17.54 -5.24
N GLY A 65 -5.28 -16.34 -5.60
CA GLY A 65 -3.89 -15.91 -5.52
C GLY A 65 -3.39 -15.69 -4.09
N LYS A 66 -2.08 -15.85 -3.91
CA LYS A 66 -1.41 -15.79 -2.60
C LYS A 66 -0.11 -14.96 -2.67
N LEU A 67 0.26 -14.35 -1.56
CA LEU A 67 1.52 -13.62 -1.39
C LEU A 67 1.96 -13.69 0.08
N THR A 68 3.21 -14.05 0.31
CA THR A 68 3.80 -14.13 1.65
C THR A 68 4.90 -13.08 1.80
N VAL A 69 4.86 -12.29 2.87
CA VAL A 69 5.87 -11.29 3.22
C VAL A 69 6.52 -11.69 4.54
N LYS A 70 7.83 -11.86 4.54
CA LYS A 70 8.63 -12.17 5.73
C LYS A 70 9.50 -11.00 6.14
N LYS A 71 9.60 -10.78 7.44
CA LYS A 71 10.48 -9.78 8.03
C LYS A 71 11.61 -10.43 8.81
N ILE A 72 12.83 -10.01 8.52
CA ILE A 72 14.03 -10.32 9.30
C ILE A 72 14.65 -9.02 9.81
N VAL A 73 15.08 -9.01 11.07
CA VAL A 73 15.80 -7.91 11.71
C VAL A 73 17.12 -8.44 12.24
N LYS A 74 18.22 -7.78 11.88
CA LYS A 74 19.58 -8.11 12.30
C LYS A 74 20.20 -6.96 13.09
N ASP A 75 21.03 -7.29 14.07
CA ASP A 75 21.84 -6.37 14.87
C ASP A 75 21.05 -5.27 15.62
N ALA A 76 19.74 -5.47 15.80
CA ALA A 76 18.89 -4.58 16.58
C ALA A 76 19.21 -4.69 18.08
N LEU A 77 19.22 -3.54 18.76
CA LEU A 77 19.42 -3.48 20.22
C LEU A 77 18.14 -3.79 21.01
N GLU A 78 16.97 -3.73 20.34
CA GLU A 78 15.67 -3.99 20.93
C GLU A 78 14.93 -5.05 20.12
N GLU A 79 14.32 -6.01 20.80
CA GLU A 79 13.68 -7.18 20.18
C GLU A 79 12.29 -6.86 19.57
N ASN A 80 11.69 -5.71 19.89
CA ASN A 80 10.30 -5.38 19.53
C ASN A 80 10.15 -4.30 18.44
N ASN A 81 11.15 -4.14 17.57
CA ASN A 81 11.03 -3.21 16.44
C ASN A 81 10.00 -3.74 15.42
N SER A 82 9.00 -2.91 15.12
CA SER A 82 7.93 -3.21 14.17
C SER A 82 8.01 -2.26 12.99
N PHE A 83 7.85 -2.80 11.78
CA PHE A 83 8.05 -2.11 10.52
C PHE A 83 6.73 -2.11 9.75
N ASN A 84 6.39 -0.96 9.17
CA ASN A 84 5.17 -0.79 8.39
C ASN A 84 5.38 -1.24 6.94
N PHE A 85 4.54 -2.17 6.51
CA PHE A 85 4.49 -2.68 5.15
C PHE A 85 3.19 -2.28 4.46
N TYR A 86 3.31 -2.00 3.17
CA TYR A 86 2.19 -1.78 2.28
C TYR A 86 2.29 -2.66 1.06
N VAL A 87 1.14 -3.10 0.58
CA VAL A 87 1.01 -3.94 -0.61
C VAL A 87 0.21 -3.17 -1.64
N TYR A 88 0.77 -3.09 -2.84
CA TYR A 88 0.10 -2.53 -3.99
C TYR A 88 -0.32 -3.63 -4.94
N LEU A 89 -1.47 -3.45 -5.59
CA LEU A 89 -1.94 -4.31 -6.68
C LEU A 89 -2.31 -3.44 -7.88
N THR A 90 -1.80 -3.78 -9.05
CA THR A 90 -2.18 -3.20 -10.34
C THR A 90 -2.95 -4.24 -11.14
N SER A 91 -4.18 -3.94 -11.57
CA SER A 91 -5.07 -4.87 -12.25
C SER A 91 -6.05 -4.15 -13.18
N ASP A 92 -6.63 -4.87 -14.13
CA ASP A 92 -7.70 -4.37 -15.00
C ASP A 92 -9.05 -4.23 -14.24
N SER A 93 -9.18 -4.86 -13.07
CA SER A 93 -10.38 -4.78 -12.21
C SER A 93 -10.51 -3.40 -11.56
N ALA A 94 -11.60 -2.69 -11.87
CA ALA A 94 -11.86 -1.31 -11.41
C ALA A 94 -12.47 -1.21 -9.99
N ASP A 95 -12.73 -2.35 -9.35
CA ASP A 95 -13.55 -2.50 -8.14
C ASP A 95 -12.85 -3.23 -6.99
N LEU A 96 -11.51 -3.42 -7.03
CA LEU A 96 -10.80 -4.11 -5.95
C LEU A 96 -10.91 -3.40 -4.60
N ASP A 97 -11.18 -2.10 -4.59
CA ASP A 97 -11.48 -1.29 -3.39
C ASP A 97 -12.83 -1.62 -2.74
N LYS A 98 -13.72 -2.30 -3.45
CA LYS A 98 -15.01 -2.78 -2.93
C LYS A 98 -14.94 -4.21 -2.38
N LYS A 99 -13.76 -4.83 -2.39
CA LYS A 99 -13.54 -6.22 -1.98
C LYS A 99 -12.73 -6.29 -0.68
N THR A 100 -12.89 -7.43 -0.01
CA THR A 100 -12.16 -7.77 1.21
C THR A 100 -11.27 -8.97 0.95
N PHE A 101 -10.01 -8.85 1.38
CA PHE A 101 -8.96 -9.84 1.24
C PHE A 101 -8.63 -10.45 2.60
N ASN A 102 -8.06 -11.65 2.58
CA ASN A 102 -7.73 -12.37 3.80
C ASN A 102 -6.22 -12.30 4.06
N TYR A 103 -5.83 -12.24 5.33
CA TYR A 103 -4.45 -12.47 5.71
C TYR A 103 -4.34 -13.32 6.98
N ILE A 104 -3.17 -13.90 7.19
CA ILE A 104 -2.72 -14.50 8.45
C ILE A 104 -1.42 -13.79 8.81
N LEU A 105 -1.36 -13.17 9.99
CA LEU A 105 -0.15 -12.57 10.53
C LEU A 105 0.22 -13.31 11.80
N ASP A 106 1.34 -14.00 11.78
CA ASP A 106 1.86 -14.78 12.93
C ASP A 106 0.79 -15.71 13.53
N GLY A 107 0.08 -16.43 12.65
CA GLY A 107 -0.98 -17.38 13.00
C GLY A 107 -2.35 -16.75 13.32
N LYS A 108 -2.47 -15.42 13.28
CA LYS A 108 -3.74 -14.72 13.52
C LYS A 108 -4.39 -14.31 12.21
N SER A 109 -5.57 -14.85 11.94
CA SER A 109 -6.36 -14.47 10.77
C SER A 109 -6.95 -13.08 10.89
N GLY A 110 -7.00 -12.36 9.78
CA GLY A 110 -7.65 -11.07 9.64
C GLY A 110 -8.08 -10.80 8.21
N THR A 111 -8.64 -9.62 8.01
CA THR A 111 -9.03 -9.14 6.69
C THR A 111 -8.49 -7.74 6.43
N PHE A 112 -8.32 -7.40 5.16
CA PHE A 112 -7.91 -6.07 4.74
C PHE A 112 -8.64 -5.65 3.47
N THR A 113 -8.69 -4.35 3.27
CA THR A 113 -9.30 -3.64 2.15
C THR A 113 -8.25 -2.81 1.44
N LEU A 114 -8.59 -2.36 0.23
CA LEU A 114 -7.71 -1.57 -0.61
C LEU A 114 -8.30 -0.18 -0.83
N ASN A 115 -7.42 0.81 -0.93
CA ASN A 115 -7.76 2.14 -1.44
C ASN A 115 -7.25 2.27 -2.88
N LYS A 116 -8.00 3.00 -3.72
CA LYS A 116 -7.51 3.44 -5.02
C LYS A 116 -6.27 4.32 -4.83
N ALA A 117 -5.19 3.96 -5.51
CA ALA A 117 -3.89 4.63 -5.47
C ALA A 117 -3.52 5.30 -6.79
N GLY A 118 -4.35 5.13 -7.84
CA GLY A 118 -4.19 5.79 -9.13
C GLY A 118 -4.33 4.81 -10.30
N THR A 119 -3.66 5.11 -11.39
CA THR A 119 -3.53 4.23 -12.56
C THR A 119 -2.07 4.10 -12.97
N THR A 120 -1.70 2.97 -13.56
CA THR A 120 -0.35 2.70 -14.07
C THR A 120 -0.50 1.82 -15.31
N ASP A 121 0.11 2.22 -16.42
CA ASP A 121 0.04 1.51 -17.71
C ASP A 121 -1.38 1.17 -18.16
N GLY A 122 -2.31 2.11 -17.94
CA GLY A 122 -3.73 1.95 -18.29
C GLY A 122 -4.54 1.06 -17.34
N LYS A 123 -3.90 0.48 -16.30
CA LYS A 123 -4.54 -0.38 -15.29
C LYS A 123 -4.80 0.38 -13.99
N PHE A 124 -5.75 -0.11 -13.19
CA PHE A 124 -6.06 0.47 -11.88
C PHE A 124 -5.04 0.01 -10.85
N ARG A 125 -4.51 0.97 -10.08
CA ARG A 125 -3.55 0.70 -9.00
C ARG A 125 -4.23 0.91 -7.65
N TYR A 126 -3.99 -0.03 -6.75
CA TYR A 126 -4.55 -0.09 -5.42
C TYR A 126 -3.44 -0.25 -4.38
N ARG A 127 -3.72 0.16 -3.15
CA ARG A 127 -2.82 -0.01 -1.99
C ARG A 127 -3.60 -0.52 -0.80
N SER A 128 -2.99 -1.35 0.04
CA SER A 128 -3.55 -1.71 1.34
C SER A 128 -3.96 -0.47 2.13
N GLN A 129 -5.20 -0.46 2.63
CA GLN A 129 -5.76 0.69 3.34
C GLN A 129 -4.98 0.99 4.62
N GLN A 130 -4.47 -0.06 5.28
CA GLN A 130 -3.64 0.05 6.48
C GLN A 130 -2.27 -0.57 6.25
N ALA A 131 -1.31 -0.15 7.07
CA ALA A 131 -0.01 -0.78 7.14
C ALA A 131 -0.12 -2.14 7.83
N PHE A 132 0.59 -3.14 7.32
CA PHE A 132 0.87 -4.35 8.07
C PHE A 132 2.11 -4.11 8.92
N LYS A 133 2.00 -4.37 10.23
CA LYS A 133 3.09 -4.18 11.18
C LYS A 133 3.81 -5.51 11.41
N LEU A 134 5.01 -5.64 10.86
CA LEU A 134 5.80 -6.87 10.97
C LEU A 134 7.03 -6.62 11.84
N SER A 135 7.25 -7.50 12.80
CA SER A 135 8.45 -7.50 13.66
C SER A 135 9.45 -8.55 13.19
N ASN A 136 10.56 -8.73 13.91
CA ASN A 136 11.53 -9.76 13.56
C ASN A 136 10.87 -11.15 13.51
N ASN A 137 11.13 -11.89 12.43
CA ASN A 137 10.56 -13.20 12.12
C ASN A 137 9.04 -13.23 11.91
N SER A 138 8.38 -12.07 11.83
CA SER A 138 6.95 -12.04 11.48
C SER A 138 6.73 -12.52 10.05
N VAL A 139 5.65 -13.27 9.86
CA VAL A 139 5.20 -13.81 8.57
C VAL A 139 3.77 -13.33 8.30
N LEU A 140 3.59 -12.59 7.22
CA LEU A 140 2.30 -12.15 6.70
C LEU A 140 1.95 -12.99 5.47
N GLU A 141 0.92 -13.81 5.57
CA GLU A 141 0.39 -14.61 4.46
C GLU A 141 -0.92 -14.00 3.98
N MET A 142 -0.96 -13.49 2.76
CA MET A 142 -2.15 -12.94 2.12
C MET A 142 -2.75 -13.95 1.15
N SER A 143 -4.08 -13.98 1.11
CA SER A 143 -4.86 -14.82 0.22
C SER A 143 -6.08 -14.08 -0.29
N LYS A 144 -6.81 -14.72 -1.20
CA LYS A 144 -7.91 -14.11 -1.95
C LYS A 144 -7.45 -13.04 -2.95
N LEU A 145 -6.17 -13.03 -3.33
CA LEU A 145 -5.62 -12.04 -4.23
C LEU A 145 -5.99 -12.38 -5.70
N PRO A 146 -6.28 -11.38 -6.54
CA PRO A 146 -6.57 -11.59 -7.95
C PRO A 146 -5.34 -12.13 -8.68
N ILE A 147 -5.43 -13.35 -9.21
CA ILE A 147 -4.36 -13.96 -10.04
C ILE A 147 -4.12 -13.08 -11.27
N GLY A 148 -2.85 -12.88 -11.62
CA GLY A 148 -2.43 -12.04 -12.75
C GLY A 148 -2.38 -10.54 -12.44
N ALA A 149 -2.85 -10.10 -11.26
CA ALA A 149 -2.57 -8.72 -10.83
C ALA A 149 -1.08 -8.57 -10.48
N HIS A 150 -0.51 -7.45 -10.87
CA HIS A 150 0.87 -7.12 -10.54
C HIS A 150 0.94 -6.61 -9.11
N TYR A 151 1.67 -7.30 -8.23
CA TYR A 151 1.91 -6.88 -6.86
C TYR A 151 3.23 -6.12 -6.71
N GLU A 152 3.28 -5.24 -5.71
CA GLU A 152 4.52 -4.63 -5.22
C GLU A 152 4.42 -4.49 -3.69
N VAL A 153 5.46 -4.93 -2.98
CA VAL A 153 5.59 -4.78 -1.53
C VAL A 153 6.56 -3.67 -1.21
N THR A 154 6.15 -2.75 -0.34
CA THR A 154 6.98 -1.64 0.13
C THR A 154 7.06 -1.63 1.66
N GLU A 155 8.20 -1.21 2.19
CA GLU A 155 8.40 -0.90 3.60
C GLU A 155 8.66 0.61 3.73
N ASP A 156 8.19 1.23 4.82
CA ASP A 156 8.56 2.62 5.14
C ASP A 156 10.10 2.76 5.26
N ASP A 157 10.64 3.98 5.09
CA ASP A 157 12.09 4.21 5.21
C ASP A 157 12.49 4.40 6.68
N TYR A 158 13.31 3.48 7.20
CA TYR A 158 13.81 3.48 8.58
C TYR A 158 15.29 3.88 8.70
N LYS A 159 15.88 4.51 7.69
CA LYS A 159 17.29 4.95 7.74
C LYS A 159 17.58 5.94 8.88
N SER A 160 16.64 6.84 9.20
CA SER A 160 16.80 7.79 10.32
C SER A 160 16.87 7.09 11.68
N GLU A 161 16.36 5.86 11.78
CA GLU A 161 16.42 5.01 12.97
C GLU A 161 17.67 4.10 12.98
N GLY A 162 18.53 4.23 11.96
CA GLY A 162 19.79 3.51 11.81
C GLY A 162 19.68 2.17 11.10
N TYR A 163 18.56 1.89 10.42
CA TYR A 163 18.37 0.66 9.66
C TYR A 163 18.80 0.78 8.20
N ILE A 164 19.39 -0.29 7.69
CA ILE A 164 19.60 -0.53 6.27
C ILE A 164 18.69 -1.69 5.85
N THR A 165 17.76 -1.41 4.93
CA THR A 165 16.80 -2.40 4.42
C THR A 165 17.33 -3.04 3.13
N THR A 166 17.29 -4.36 3.08
CA THR A 166 17.49 -5.18 1.87
C THR A 166 16.25 -6.05 1.65
N LYS A 167 15.98 -6.44 0.41
CA LYS A 167 14.81 -7.27 0.06
C LYS A 167 15.16 -8.23 -1.05
N THR A 168 14.39 -9.31 -1.16
CA THR A 168 14.50 -10.25 -2.29
C THR A 168 14.03 -9.59 -3.59
N ASP A 169 14.60 -9.99 -4.73
CA ASP A 169 14.33 -9.36 -6.04
C ASP A 169 12.88 -9.52 -6.50
N ASN A 170 12.16 -10.50 -5.96
CA ASN A 170 10.75 -10.78 -6.23
C ASN A 170 9.78 -9.95 -5.36
N TYR A 171 10.22 -8.81 -4.79
CA TYR A 171 9.35 -7.90 -4.03
C TYR A 171 8.21 -7.30 -4.86
N GLN A 172 8.29 -7.43 -6.18
CA GLN A 172 7.25 -7.17 -7.15
C GLN A 172 7.16 -8.33 -8.15
N GLY A 173 6.01 -8.51 -8.78
CA GLY A 173 5.74 -9.60 -9.70
C GLY A 173 4.25 -9.78 -9.90
N ASP A 174 3.83 -10.88 -10.50
CA ASP A 174 2.41 -11.17 -10.69
C ASP A 174 1.91 -12.17 -9.65
N VAL A 175 0.70 -11.95 -9.15
CA VAL A 175 0.03 -12.83 -8.20
C VAL A 175 -0.26 -14.16 -8.88
N SER A 176 0.13 -15.25 -8.22
CA SER A 176 -0.07 -16.63 -8.70
C SER A 176 -0.81 -17.50 -7.67
N LEU A 177 -1.30 -18.66 -8.13
CA LEU A 177 -1.96 -19.65 -7.27
C LEU A 177 -0.98 -20.33 -6.29
N GLU A 178 0.23 -20.63 -6.78
CA GLU A 178 1.32 -21.23 -5.99
C GLU A 178 1.76 -20.28 -4.87
N GLY A 179 1.62 -18.97 -5.12
CA GLY A 179 2.06 -17.91 -4.22
C GLY A 179 3.53 -17.57 -4.42
N THR A 180 3.88 -16.38 -3.96
CA THR A 180 5.28 -15.90 -3.94
C THR A 180 5.66 -15.52 -2.53
N GLU A 181 6.89 -15.78 -2.13
CA GLU A 181 7.45 -15.34 -0.85
C GLU A 181 8.47 -14.23 -1.06
N VAL A 182 8.27 -13.10 -0.39
CA VAL A 182 9.15 -11.94 -0.39
C VAL A 182 9.72 -11.75 0.99
N THR A 183 11.03 -11.53 1.10
CA THR A 183 11.68 -11.27 2.39
C THR A 183 12.31 -9.88 2.41
N PHE A 184 12.03 -9.13 3.48
CA PHE A 184 12.71 -7.87 3.81
C PHE A 184 13.61 -8.07 5.04
N THR A 185 14.87 -7.67 4.93
CA THR A 185 15.86 -7.74 6.01
C THR A 185 16.33 -6.35 6.39
N ASN A 186 16.10 -5.94 7.64
CA ASN A 186 16.63 -4.70 8.18
C ASN A 186 17.81 -4.99 9.09
N THR A 187 18.96 -4.44 8.75
CA THR A 187 20.17 -4.55 9.56
C THR A 187 20.41 -3.20 10.22
N ARG A 188 20.50 -3.16 11.55
CA ARG A 188 20.82 -1.92 12.25
C ARG A 188 22.33 -1.69 12.21
N ASN A 189 22.74 -0.55 11.70
CA ASN A 189 24.17 -0.23 11.65
C ASN A 189 24.63 0.09 13.08
N GLN A 190 25.42 -0.80 13.69
CA GLN A 190 26.06 -0.50 14.96
C GLN A 190 27.14 0.54 14.70
N ILE A 191 26.89 1.80 15.07
CA ILE A 191 27.96 2.77 15.22
C ILE A 191 28.78 2.25 16.40
N ILE A 192 29.85 1.50 16.14
CA ILE A 192 30.89 1.31 17.15
C ILE A 192 31.47 2.71 17.33
N PRO A 193 31.30 3.39 18.48
CA PRO A 193 32.05 4.62 18.71
C PRO A 193 33.50 4.20 18.61
N THR A 194 34.20 4.67 17.57
CA THR A 194 35.63 4.44 17.49
C THR A 194 36.22 5.09 18.73
N SER A 195 37.20 4.47 19.40
CA SER A 195 37.72 4.96 20.69
C SER A 195 38.20 6.43 20.66
N ALA A 196 38.38 7.00 19.47
CA ALA A 196 38.52 8.43 19.25
C ALA A 196 37.32 9.25 19.76
N ASP A 197 36.08 8.90 19.42
CA ASP A 197 34.87 9.65 19.82
C ASP A 197 34.56 9.54 21.33
N THR A 198 34.90 8.41 21.96
CA THR A 198 34.77 8.22 23.42
C THR A 198 35.85 8.97 24.20
N MET A 199 37.05 9.16 23.64
CA MET A 199 38.10 9.97 24.26
C MET A 199 37.91 11.47 24.11
N THR A 200 37.18 11.96 23.09
CA THR A 200 36.88 13.40 22.98
C THR A 200 35.98 13.84 24.14
N HIS A 201 34.98 13.05 24.53
CA HIS A 201 34.07 13.40 25.62
C HIS A 201 34.60 13.11 27.04
N MET A 202 35.42 12.07 27.25
CA MET A 202 36.05 11.82 28.56
C MET A 202 37.10 12.87 28.94
N SER A 203 37.72 13.52 27.96
CA SER A 203 38.70 14.60 28.19
C SER A 203 38.06 15.88 28.74
N PHE A 204 36.82 16.20 28.35
CA PHE A 204 36.15 17.44 28.79
C PHE A 204 35.66 17.39 30.25
N TRP A 205 35.35 16.22 30.80
CA TRP A 205 34.95 16.06 32.21
C TRP A 205 36.14 16.00 33.19
N LEU A 206 37.30 15.51 32.73
CA LEU A 206 38.50 15.45 33.57
C LEU A 206 39.21 16.81 33.70
N ILE A 207 39.10 17.70 32.72
CA ILE A 207 39.70 19.04 32.76
C ILE A 207 38.83 20.04 33.55
N ALA A 208 37.51 19.90 33.53
CA ALA A 208 36.58 20.76 34.28
C ALA A 208 36.61 20.53 35.81
N SER A 209 36.93 19.32 36.28
CA SER A 209 37.00 19.02 37.71
C SER A 209 38.30 19.49 38.37
N ALA A 210 39.45 19.40 37.69
CA ALA A 210 40.73 19.89 38.21
C ALA A 210 40.77 21.42 38.35
N SER A 211 40.15 22.15 37.42
CA SER A 211 40.10 23.62 37.43
C SER A 211 39.17 24.17 38.55
N ALA A 212 38.05 23.51 38.83
CA ALA A 212 37.15 23.89 39.92
C ALA A 212 37.78 23.72 41.32
N ILE A 213 38.56 22.65 41.56
CA ILE A 213 39.22 22.42 42.84
C ILE A 213 40.31 23.47 43.11
N VAL A 214 41.11 23.82 42.10
CA VAL A 214 42.16 24.85 42.23
C VAL A 214 41.55 26.24 42.49
N LEU A 215 40.47 26.63 41.80
CA LEU A 215 39.78 27.90 42.03
C LEU A 215 39.16 27.99 43.43
N VAL A 216 38.52 26.92 43.92
CA VAL A 216 37.94 26.87 45.27
C VAL A 216 39.03 26.98 46.35
N TRP A 217 40.20 26.37 46.13
CA TRP A 217 41.33 26.44 47.07
C TRP A 217 41.95 27.85 47.10
N ILE A 218 42.08 28.52 45.95
CA ILE A 218 42.56 29.91 45.85
C ILE A 218 41.58 30.88 46.54
N LEU A 219 40.27 30.73 46.31
CA LEU A 219 39.24 31.56 46.94
C LEU A 219 39.20 31.40 48.47
N LYS A 220 39.30 30.17 48.98
CA LYS A 220 39.37 29.92 50.43
C LYS A 220 40.63 30.52 51.07
N ARG A 221 41.76 30.55 50.35
CA ARG A 221 43.02 31.14 50.84
C ARG A 221 42.94 32.67 50.94
N LYS A 222 42.29 33.35 49.99
CA LYS A 222 42.07 34.82 50.04
C LYS A 222 41.07 35.23 51.12
N LEU A 223 39.98 34.48 51.33
CA LEU A 223 39.00 34.75 52.39
C LEU A 223 39.60 34.65 53.82
N LYS A 224 40.58 33.77 54.03
CA LYS A 224 41.26 33.62 55.33
C LYS A 224 42.27 34.74 55.60
N ALA A 225 42.86 35.33 54.56
CA ALA A 225 43.78 36.46 54.67
C ALA A 225 43.08 37.81 54.88
N SER A 226 41.82 37.95 54.45
CA SER A 226 41.01 39.17 54.63
C SER A 226 40.34 39.28 56.01
N LYS A 227 40.41 38.24 56.85
CA LYS A 227 39.80 38.21 58.20
C LYS A 227 40.83 38.30 59.33
N LYS A 228 41.96 38.98 59.11
CA LYS A 228 42.96 39.24 60.14
C LYS A 228 43.32 40.72 60.19
#